data_AF-A0A7V5CXM5-F1
#
_entry.id   AF-A0A7V5CXM5-F1
#
_cell.length_a   1.000
_cell.length_b   1.000
_cell.length_c   1.000
_cell.angle_alpha   90.00
_cell.angle_beta   90.00
_cell.angle_gamma   90.00
#
_symmetry.space_group_name_H-M   'P 1'
#
loop_
_entity.id
_entity.type
_entity.pdbx_description
1 polymer ?
#
loop_
_entity_poly.entity_id
_entity_poly.type
_entity_poly.pdbx_seq_one_letter_code
_entity_poly.pdbx_strand_id
1 'polypeptide(L)'
;MRFDVITRLRSFLVILMVSIGIFDPPVLKPQSGYQNFKVSVYARVYEVLRMEDFGWLEPRWNELARQVKIDKIYLETHCDLKVAPRSTILKLKKFFQERGITGAGGITTTVNEMNNFETFCYTKPEHRKKLKEVVEFTAGLFDEIIFDDFLFTNCKCESCIRSKGNRSWTRFRLDLLDEALNELIIKPAKAKNPKVKLVIKYPNWYEHFQGLGFNLETGPRMFDGIYTGTETRDRT
;
A
#
# COMPACT_ATOMS: atom_id res chain seq x y z
N MET A 1 41.79 52.07 -80.92
CA MET A 1 40.99 51.72 -79.73
C MET A 1 40.84 50.20 -79.75
N ARG A 2 41.69 49.35 -79.13
CA ARG A 2 41.93 49.15 -77.68
C ARG A 2 40.60 49.03 -76.92
N PHE A 3 40.24 47.99 -76.16
CA PHE A 3 40.94 46.84 -75.57
C PHE A 3 39.88 45.80 -75.08
N ASP A 4 40.35 44.59 -74.80
CA ASP A 4 39.75 43.44 -74.08
C ASP A 4 38.90 43.73 -72.83
N VAL A 5 38.18 42.70 -72.33
CA VAL A 5 38.22 42.11 -70.95
C VAL A 5 37.10 41.05 -70.85
N ILE A 6 37.35 39.73 -70.82
CA ILE A 6 37.78 38.87 -69.69
C ILE A 6 36.68 38.63 -68.62
N THR A 7 36.12 37.41 -68.67
CA THR A 7 35.92 36.43 -67.57
C THR A 7 34.95 36.72 -66.41
N ARG A 8 34.04 35.76 -66.13
CA ARG A 8 33.86 35.14 -64.80
C ARG A 8 32.85 33.98 -64.83
N LEU A 9 33.37 32.75 -64.88
CA LEU A 9 32.69 31.57 -64.33
C LEU A 9 32.52 31.81 -62.83
N ARG A 10 31.28 31.77 -62.33
CA ARG A 10 31.00 31.71 -60.89
C ARG A 10 30.79 30.25 -60.51
N SER A 11 31.81 29.64 -59.93
CA SER A 11 31.70 28.38 -59.21
C SER A 11 30.80 28.58 -57.99
N PHE A 12 29.66 27.89 -57.95
CA PHE A 12 28.84 27.79 -56.75
C PHE A 12 29.45 26.73 -55.84
N LEU A 13 30.18 27.16 -54.80
CA LEU A 13 30.58 26.31 -53.69
C LEU A 13 29.40 26.22 -52.72
N VAL A 14 28.63 25.14 -52.78
CA VAL A 14 27.59 24.83 -51.78
C VAL A 14 28.29 24.28 -50.53
N ILE A 15 28.43 25.11 -49.50
CA ILE A 15 28.86 24.66 -48.18
C ILE A 15 27.64 24.01 -47.51
N LEU A 16 27.64 22.68 -47.45
CA LEU A 16 26.65 21.91 -46.69
C LEU A 16 27.04 21.97 -45.20
N MET A 17 26.44 22.89 -44.43
CA MET A 17 26.53 22.85 -42.97
C MET A 17 25.69 21.67 -42.46
N VAL A 18 26.35 20.57 -42.13
CA VAL A 18 25.76 19.50 -41.33
C VAL A 18 25.70 19.99 -39.89
N SER A 19 24.58 20.59 -39.51
CA SER A 19 24.26 20.84 -38.11
C SER A 19 24.02 19.50 -37.42
N ILE A 20 25.02 19.04 -36.67
CA ILE A 20 24.90 17.93 -35.73
C ILE A 20 23.96 18.41 -34.63
N GLY A 21 22.68 18.09 -34.77
CA GLY A 21 21.70 18.27 -33.71
C GLY A 21 22.13 17.40 -32.54
N ILE A 22 22.45 18.03 -31.42
CA ILE A 22 22.53 17.36 -30.12
C ILE A 22 21.13 16.81 -29.87
N PHE A 23 20.95 15.52 -30.09
CA PHE A 23 19.74 14.81 -29.65
C PHE A 23 19.82 14.76 -28.13
N ASP A 24 19.20 15.73 -27.46
CA ASP A 24 18.84 15.54 -26.07
C ASP A 24 17.98 14.27 -25.98
N PRO A 25 18.34 13.30 -25.12
CA PRO A 25 17.51 12.13 -24.93
C PRO A 25 16.11 12.61 -24.52
N PRO A 26 15.03 12.02 -25.06
CA PRO A 26 13.69 12.42 -24.69
C PRO A 26 13.55 12.30 -23.18
N VAL A 27 13.38 13.44 -22.51
CA VAL A 27 12.91 13.47 -21.12
C VAL A 27 11.53 12.81 -21.17
N LEU A 28 11.46 11.57 -20.69
CA LEU A 28 10.23 10.82 -20.54
C LEU A 28 9.28 11.66 -19.69
N LYS A 29 8.30 12.30 -20.34
CA LYS A 29 7.18 12.93 -19.62
C LYS A 29 6.51 11.85 -18.78
N PRO A 30 6.16 12.11 -17.51
CA PRO A 30 5.42 11.14 -16.70
C PRO A 30 4.20 10.69 -17.49
N GLN A 31 4.17 9.41 -17.82
CA GLN A 31 3.16 8.85 -18.68
C GLN A 31 1.81 9.03 -17.98
N SER A 32 0.86 9.72 -18.62
CA SER A 32 -0.47 9.93 -18.02
C SER A 32 -1.05 8.57 -17.62
N GLY A 33 -1.49 8.46 -16.35
CA GLY A 33 -2.06 7.26 -15.76
C GLY A 33 -3.33 6.77 -16.48
N TYR A 34 -3.95 5.73 -15.95
CA TYR A 34 -5.25 5.28 -16.46
C TYR A 34 -6.34 6.35 -16.19
N GLN A 35 -7.30 6.50 -17.10
CA GLN A 35 -8.34 7.54 -16.98
C GLN A 35 -9.43 7.17 -15.97
N ASN A 36 -9.85 5.91 -15.97
CA ASN A 36 -11.06 5.45 -15.27
C ASN A 36 -10.76 4.70 -13.96
N PHE A 37 -9.51 4.34 -13.71
CA PHE A 37 -9.12 3.62 -12.51
C PHE A 37 -7.70 3.98 -12.10
N LYS A 38 -7.34 3.63 -10.87
CA LYS A 38 -5.95 3.69 -10.38
C LYS A 38 -5.48 2.28 -10.08
N VAL A 39 -4.22 1.99 -10.36
CA VAL A 39 -3.59 0.73 -9.99
C VAL A 39 -2.86 0.92 -8.67
N SER A 40 -3.17 0.05 -7.72
CA SER A 40 -2.48 -0.02 -6.43
C SER A 40 -1.79 -1.37 -6.28
N VAL A 41 -0.59 -1.37 -5.72
CA VAL A 41 0.12 -2.60 -5.32
C VAL A 41 0.30 -2.64 -3.81
N TYR A 42 0.31 -3.83 -3.23
CA TYR A 42 0.49 -4.03 -1.79
C TYR A 42 1.79 -4.79 -1.55
N ALA A 43 2.68 -4.22 -0.75
CA ALA A 43 3.93 -4.86 -0.32
C ALA A 43 3.80 -5.24 1.15
N ARG A 44 3.90 -6.54 1.46
CA ARG A 44 3.89 -7.01 2.85
C ARG A 44 5.16 -6.53 3.57
N VAL A 45 5.14 -6.59 4.90
CA VAL A 45 6.22 -6.11 5.76
C VAL A 45 7.55 -6.80 5.42
N TYR A 46 7.48 -8.06 4.98
CA TYR A 46 8.62 -8.85 4.54
C TYR A 46 9.30 -8.25 3.31
N GLU A 47 8.52 -7.89 2.29
CA GLU A 47 9.02 -7.23 1.10
C GLU A 47 9.46 -5.81 1.42
N VAL A 48 8.70 -5.06 2.22
CA VAL A 48 9.08 -3.71 2.70
C VAL A 48 10.45 -3.71 3.36
N LEU A 49 10.76 -4.71 4.19
CA LEU A 49 12.09 -4.85 4.79
C LEU A 49 13.17 -5.18 3.76
N ARG A 50 12.87 -6.04 2.78
CA ARG A 50 13.80 -6.34 1.67
C ARG A 50 14.07 -5.14 0.78
N MET A 51 13.09 -4.25 0.62
CA MET A 51 13.22 -3.03 -0.17
C MET A 51 14.20 -2.00 0.41
N GLU A 52 14.74 -2.21 1.62
CA GLU A 52 15.84 -1.39 2.14
C GLU A 52 17.11 -1.52 1.28
N ASP A 53 17.28 -2.65 0.58
CA ASP A 53 18.29 -2.81 -0.46
C ASP A 53 17.75 -2.30 -1.81
N PHE A 54 18.24 -1.13 -2.25
CA PHE A 54 17.85 -0.56 -3.54
C PHE A 54 18.39 -1.36 -4.74
N GLY A 55 19.48 -2.12 -4.58
CA GLY A 55 19.93 -3.07 -5.60
C GLY A 55 18.93 -4.21 -5.81
N TRP A 56 18.16 -4.56 -4.78
CA TRP A 56 17.07 -5.51 -4.88
C TRP A 56 15.76 -4.88 -5.38
N LEU A 57 15.42 -3.68 -4.88
CA LEU A 57 14.17 -2.98 -5.17
C LEU A 57 14.12 -2.43 -6.59
N GLU A 58 15.14 -1.69 -7.04
CA GLU A 58 15.07 -0.94 -8.31
C GLU A 58 14.83 -1.82 -9.53
N PRO A 59 15.57 -2.93 -9.74
CA PRO A 59 15.33 -3.78 -10.90
C PRO A 59 13.92 -4.38 -10.92
N ARG A 60 13.41 -4.79 -9.74
CA ARG A 60 12.07 -5.37 -9.60
C ARG A 60 10.98 -4.34 -9.83
N TRP A 61 11.15 -3.15 -9.28
CA TRP A 61 10.22 -2.06 -9.48
C TRP A 61 10.18 -1.64 -10.96
N ASN A 62 11.35 -1.50 -11.60
CA ASN A 62 11.44 -1.13 -13.01
C ASN A 62 10.77 -2.17 -13.91
N GLU A 63 10.94 -3.46 -13.61
CA GLU A 63 10.27 -4.52 -14.36
C GLU A 63 8.75 -4.45 -14.21
N LEU A 64 8.26 -4.29 -12.97
CA LEU A 64 6.84 -4.18 -12.70
C LEU A 64 6.21 -2.92 -13.36
N ALA A 65 6.85 -1.77 -13.17
CA ALA A 65 6.37 -0.48 -13.67
C ALA A 65 6.41 -0.36 -15.20
N ARG A 66 7.22 -1.19 -15.88
CA ARG A 66 7.24 -1.30 -17.35
C ARG A 66 6.00 -2.00 -17.89
N GLN A 67 5.39 -2.90 -17.12
CA GLN A 67 4.23 -3.69 -17.54
C GLN A 67 2.91 -3.06 -17.14
N VAL A 68 2.86 -2.43 -15.96
CA VAL A 68 1.64 -1.85 -15.41
C VAL A 68 1.93 -0.45 -14.88
N LYS A 69 1.08 0.52 -15.23
CA LYS A 69 1.18 1.88 -14.69
C LYS A 69 0.62 1.89 -13.27
N ILE A 70 1.51 1.90 -12.28
CA ILE A 70 1.13 1.91 -10.87
C ILE A 70 0.96 3.37 -10.41
N ASP A 71 -0.14 3.66 -9.72
CA ASP A 71 -0.42 4.99 -9.17
C ASP A 71 -0.12 5.05 -7.67
N LYS A 72 -0.26 3.93 -6.97
CA LYS A 72 -0.18 3.84 -5.51
C LYS A 72 0.50 2.55 -5.05
N ILE A 73 1.23 2.62 -3.96
CA ILE A 73 1.74 1.48 -3.22
C ILE A 73 1.30 1.54 -1.75
N TYR A 74 0.76 0.45 -1.24
CA TYR A 74 0.62 0.21 0.18
C TYR A 74 1.90 -0.44 0.71
N LEU A 75 2.57 0.25 1.62
CA LEU A 75 3.73 -0.26 2.34
C LEU A 75 3.26 -0.76 3.70
N GLU A 76 3.23 -2.08 3.86
CA GLU A 76 2.83 -2.67 5.12
C GLU A 76 3.83 -2.38 6.23
N THR A 77 3.33 -1.83 7.34
CA THR A 77 4.13 -1.51 8.51
C THR A 77 4.17 -2.64 9.53
N HIS A 78 3.22 -3.57 9.48
CA HIS A 78 3.11 -4.67 10.44
C HIS A 78 2.47 -5.93 9.86
N CYS A 79 3.08 -7.07 10.15
CA CYS A 79 2.55 -8.43 10.00
C CYS A 79 3.37 -9.37 10.90
N ASP A 80 2.75 -10.38 11.51
CA ASP A 80 3.40 -11.38 12.38
C ASP A 80 4.25 -10.79 13.51
N LEU A 81 3.72 -9.77 14.19
CA LEU A 81 4.42 -8.96 15.20
C LEU A 81 5.67 -8.22 14.70
N LYS A 82 6.08 -8.40 13.45
CA LYS A 82 7.17 -7.65 12.82
C LYS A 82 6.67 -6.25 12.50
N VAL A 83 7.48 -5.26 12.81
CA VAL A 83 7.21 -3.85 12.48
C VAL A 83 8.35 -3.32 11.64
N ALA A 84 8.04 -2.75 10.47
CA ALA A 84 9.04 -2.10 9.63
C ALA A 84 9.60 -0.85 10.34
N PRO A 85 10.92 -0.66 10.39
CA PRO A 85 11.50 0.53 11.00
C PRO A 85 11.00 1.82 10.34
N ARG A 86 10.79 2.86 11.16
CA ARG A 86 10.37 4.19 10.66
C ARG A 86 11.29 4.71 9.56
N SER A 87 12.59 4.54 9.73
CA SER A 87 13.61 4.94 8.75
C SER A 87 13.41 4.24 7.41
N THR A 88 13.16 2.94 7.41
CA THR A 88 12.88 2.13 6.20
C THR A 88 11.63 2.65 5.51
N ILE A 89 10.53 2.85 6.24
CA ILE A 89 9.28 3.40 5.66
C ILE A 89 9.51 4.79 5.04
N LEU A 90 10.20 5.70 5.72
CA LEU A 90 10.46 7.05 5.20
C LEU A 90 11.36 7.03 3.95
N LYS A 91 12.39 6.17 3.91
CA LYS A 91 13.23 5.97 2.71
C LYS A 91 12.39 5.50 1.53
N LEU A 92 11.53 4.50 1.74
CA LEU A 92 10.67 3.95 0.68
C LEU A 92 9.61 4.95 0.23
N LYS A 93 8.98 5.68 1.14
CA LYS A 93 8.06 6.77 0.78
C LYS A 93 8.74 7.76 -0.17
N LYS A 94 9.96 8.18 0.15
CA LYS A 94 10.73 9.09 -0.71
C LYS A 94 11.02 8.45 -2.08
N PHE A 95 11.51 7.21 -2.10
CA PHE A 95 11.80 6.45 -3.32
C PHE A 95 10.60 6.40 -4.29
N PHE A 96 9.41 6.11 -3.77
CA PHE A 96 8.18 6.02 -4.54
C PHE A 96 7.63 7.39 -4.94
N GLN A 97 7.69 8.38 -4.04
CA GLN A 97 7.27 9.74 -4.33
C GLN A 97 8.08 10.39 -5.46
N GLU A 98 9.41 10.19 -5.48
CA GLU A 98 10.29 10.66 -6.55
C GLU A 98 9.95 10.06 -7.91
N ARG A 99 9.24 8.92 -7.92
CA ARG A 99 8.74 8.24 -9.11
C ARG A 99 7.25 8.53 -9.40
N GLY A 100 6.66 9.50 -8.71
CA GLY A 100 5.26 9.90 -8.89
C GLY A 100 4.24 8.93 -8.30
N ILE A 101 4.68 7.99 -7.44
CA ILE A 101 3.82 6.96 -6.85
C ILE A 101 3.35 7.42 -5.47
N THR A 102 2.04 7.33 -5.24
CA THR A 102 1.45 7.64 -3.93
C THR A 102 1.78 6.53 -2.93
N GLY A 103 2.38 6.87 -1.77
CA GLY A 103 2.60 5.93 -0.68
C GLY A 103 1.43 5.93 0.32
N ALA A 104 0.92 4.75 0.65
CA ALA A 104 -0.09 4.50 1.69
C ALA A 104 0.38 3.39 2.66
N GLY A 105 -0.24 3.29 3.83
CA GLY A 105 0.11 2.30 4.85
C GLY A 105 -0.70 1.01 4.71
N GLY A 106 -0.07 -0.13 4.97
CA GLY A 106 -0.75 -1.43 5.16
C GLY A 106 -0.59 -1.96 6.58
N ILE A 107 -1.60 -2.64 7.11
CA ILE A 107 -1.51 -3.36 8.39
C ILE A 107 -2.19 -4.73 8.25
N THR A 108 -1.46 -5.79 8.57
CA THR A 108 -2.01 -7.13 8.79
C THR A 108 -1.99 -7.45 10.27
N THR A 109 -3.14 -7.82 10.85
CA THR A 109 -3.34 -8.01 12.29
C THR A 109 -3.06 -9.45 12.76
N THR A 110 -1.92 -9.99 12.33
CA THR A 110 -1.46 -11.34 12.70
C THR A 110 -0.42 -11.32 13.81
N VAL A 111 -0.51 -12.34 14.67
CA VAL A 111 0.55 -12.72 15.60
C VAL A 111 1.57 -13.60 14.88
N ASN A 112 1.08 -14.62 14.17
CA ASN A 112 1.91 -15.57 13.43
C ASN A 112 1.08 -16.33 12.38
N GLU A 113 1.22 -15.95 11.11
CA GLU A 113 0.57 -16.62 9.98
C GLU A 113 0.92 -18.11 9.88
N MET A 114 2.17 -18.49 10.19
CA MET A 114 2.62 -19.88 10.15
C MET A 114 1.97 -20.74 11.25
N ASN A 115 1.44 -20.11 12.30
CA ASN A 115 0.68 -20.79 13.35
C ASN A 115 -0.82 -20.82 13.02
N ASN A 116 -1.18 -21.46 11.90
CA ASN A 116 -2.56 -21.58 11.44
C ASN A 116 -3.28 -20.22 11.34
N PHE A 117 -2.62 -19.21 10.76
CA PHE A 117 -3.18 -17.86 10.62
C PHE A 117 -3.56 -17.23 11.96
N GLU A 118 -2.68 -17.32 12.97
CA GLU A 118 -2.94 -16.76 14.31
C GLU A 118 -3.09 -15.24 14.23
N THR A 119 -4.31 -14.74 14.47
CA THR A 119 -4.61 -13.31 14.53
C THR A 119 -4.55 -12.75 15.94
N PHE A 120 -4.59 -11.42 16.02
CA PHE A 120 -4.72 -10.73 17.29
C PHE A 120 -6.02 -11.14 18.00
N CYS A 121 -5.98 -11.08 19.33
CA CYS A 121 -7.10 -11.47 20.18
C CYS A 121 -7.61 -10.23 20.89
N TYR A 122 -8.82 -9.80 20.55
CA TYR A 122 -9.37 -8.53 21.04
C TYR A 122 -9.81 -8.57 22.50
N THR A 123 -9.65 -9.69 23.21
CA THR A 123 -9.83 -9.78 24.67
C THR A 123 -8.51 -9.87 25.45
N LYS A 124 -7.37 -9.94 24.75
CA LYS A 124 -6.03 -9.96 25.35
C LYS A 124 -5.48 -8.53 25.44
N PRO A 125 -5.25 -7.96 26.63
CA PRO A 125 -4.77 -6.59 26.77
C PRO A 125 -3.48 -6.29 25.99
N GLU A 126 -2.56 -7.26 25.93
CA GLU A 126 -1.30 -7.18 25.22
C GLU A 126 -1.48 -7.04 23.70
N HIS A 127 -2.40 -7.80 23.09
CA HIS A 127 -2.69 -7.70 21.65
C HIS A 127 -3.42 -6.38 21.36
N ARG A 128 -4.35 -5.96 22.21
CA ARG A 128 -5.05 -4.67 22.09
C ARG A 128 -4.07 -3.49 22.13
N LYS A 129 -3.13 -3.50 23.08
CA LYS A 129 -2.07 -2.50 23.20
C LYS A 129 -1.20 -2.47 21.94
N LYS A 130 -0.73 -3.63 21.49
CA LYS A 130 0.11 -3.74 20.29
C LYS A 130 -0.61 -3.21 19.03
N LEU A 131 -1.89 -3.52 18.86
CA LEU A 131 -2.67 -3.01 17.72
C LEU A 131 -2.73 -1.49 17.74
N LYS A 132 -3.04 -0.90 18.89
CA LYS A 132 -3.09 0.56 19.05
C LYS A 132 -1.74 1.21 18.72
N GLU A 133 -0.63 0.65 19.21
CA GLU A 133 0.72 1.13 18.90
C GLU A 133 1.03 1.08 17.40
N VAL A 134 0.69 -0.02 16.73
CA VAL A 134 0.88 -0.18 15.28
C VAL A 134 0.03 0.82 14.51
N VAL A 135 -1.24 0.98 14.86
CA VAL A 135 -2.15 1.94 14.23
C VAL A 135 -1.65 3.38 14.37
N GLU A 136 -1.27 3.80 15.58
CA GLU A 136 -0.71 5.13 15.83
C GLU A 136 0.62 5.34 15.08
N PHE A 137 1.47 4.31 15.02
CA PHE A 137 2.70 4.37 14.24
C PHE A 137 2.42 4.61 12.75
N THR A 138 1.53 3.82 12.14
CA THR A 138 1.21 3.90 10.72
C THR A 138 0.46 5.19 10.36
N ALA A 139 -0.48 5.64 11.20
CA ALA A 139 -1.20 6.90 11.01
C ALA A 139 -0.30 8.13 11.15
N GLY A 140 0.78 8.03 11.92
CA GLY A 140 1.82 9.05 11.98
C GLY A 140 2.70 9.13 10.73
N LEU A 141 2.58 8.16 9.81
CA LEU A 141 3.40 8.05 8.61
C LEU A 141 2.62 8.18 7.31
N PHE A 142 1.31 7.95 7.30
CA PHE A 142 0.51 7.94 6.07
C PHE A 142 -0.83 8.68 6.23
N ASP A 143 -1.35 9.18 5.11
CA ASP A 143 -2.68 9.80 5.03
C ASP A 143 -3.77 8.82 4.58
N GLU A 144 -3.39 7.59 4.24
CA GLU A 144 -4.30 6.48 3.94
C GLU A 144 -3.70 5.19 4.51
N ILE A 145 -4.55 4.37 5.15
CA ILE A 145 -4.19 3.06 5.69
C ILE A 145 -5.24 2.05 5.23
N ILE A 146 -4.80 0.92 4.68
CA ILE A 146 -5.63 -0.26 4.50
C ILE A 146 -5.28 -1.31 5.56
N PHE A 147 -6.33 -1.90 6.14
CA PHE A 147 -6.22 -3.08 6.99
C PHE A 147 -6.52 -4.31 6.15
N ASP A 148 -5.64 -5.30 6.20
CA ASP A 148 -5.84 -6.58 5.54
C ASP A 148 -7.03 -7.37 6.16
N ASP A 149 -7.51 -8.43 5.51
CA ASP A 149 -8.73 -9.15 5.90
C ASP A 149 -8.54 -10.07 7.12
N PHE A 150 -7.36 -10.05 7.71
CA PHE A 150 -7.01 -10.74 8.97
C PHE A 150 -7.49 -10.03 10.24
N LEU A 151 -8.36 -9.02 10.13
CA LEU A 151 -9.04 -8.41 11.27
C LEU A 151 -10.00 -9.37 11.99
N PHE A 152 -10.30 -10.51 11.40
CA PHE A 152 -11.23 -11.48 11.95
C PHE A 152 -10.84 -12.01 13.33
N THR A 153 -11.84 -12.44 14.11
CA THR A 153 -11.67 -13.09 15.40
C THR A 153 -12.20 -14.52 15.39
N ASN A 154 -11.29 -15.50 15.42
CA ASN A 154 -11.60 -16.92 15.57
C ASN A 154 -11.15 -17.50 16.93
N CYS A 155 -10.41 -16.73 17.73
CA CYS A 155 -9.83 -17.16 19.00
C CYS A 155 -10.88 -17.61 20.02
N LYS A 156 -10.62 -18.72 20.71
CA LYS A 156 -11.44 -19.28 21.80
C LYS A 156 -10.62 -19.55 23.07
N CYS A 157 -9.62 -18.72 23.35
CA CYS A 157 -8.84 -18.83 24.60
C CYS A 157 -9.72 -18.57 25.84
N GLU A 158 -9.19 -18.84 27.03
CA GLU A 158 -9.92 -18.64 28.29
C GLU A 158 -10.47 -17.22 28.46
N SER A 159 -9.70 -16.19 28.04
CA SER A 159 -10.16 -14.81 28.06
C SER A 159 -11.36 -14.60 27.13
N CYS A 160 -11.35 -15.17 25.92
CA CYS A 160 -12.50 -15.13 25.01
C CYS A 160 -13.72 -15.86 25.59
N ILE A 161 -13.52 -17.05 26.17
CA ILE A 161 -14.61 -17.85 26.76
C ILE A 161 -15.27 -17.08 27.91
N ARG A 162 -14.45 -16.49 28.80
CA ARG A 162 -14.93 -15.65 29.90
C ARG A 162 -15.65 -14.40 29.40
N SER A 163 -15.07 -13.70 28.43
CA SER A 163 -15.64 -12.46 27.86
C SER A 163 -16.93 -12.72 27.08
N LYS A 164 -17.04 -13.85 26.38
CA LYS A 164 -18.26 -14.26 25.69
C LYS A 164 -19.44 -14.34 26.66
N GLY A 165 -19.21 -14.92 27.84
CA GLY A 165 -20.27 -15.21 28.82
C GLY A 165 -21.36 -16.07 28.18
N ASN A 166 -22.62 -15.69 28.38
CA ASN A 166 -23.77 -16.45 27.87
C ASN A 166 -24.17 -16.12 26.42
N ARG A 167 -23.48 -15.18 25.74
CA ARG A 167 -23.78 -14.81 24.35
C ARG A 167 -23.45 -15.95 23.37
N SER A 168 -24.07 -15.96 22.20
CA SER A 168 -23.59 -16.78 21.09
C SER A 168 -22.21 -16.30 20.64
N TRP A 169 -21.43 -17.19 20.01
CA TRP A 169 -20.12 -16.81 19.46
C TRP A 169 -20.23 -15.69 18.43
N THR A 170 -21.22 -15.77 17.54
CA THR A 170 -21.47 -14.74 16.52
C THR A 170 -21.76 -13.39 17.16
N ARG A 171 -22.72 -13.30 18.10
CA ARG A 171 -23.05 -12.01 18.72
C ARG A 171 -21.86 -11.42 19.47
N PHE A 172 -21.17 -12.26 20.25
CA PHE A 172 -19.96 -11.83 20.96
C PHE A 172 -18.89 -11.28 20.02
N ARG A 173 -18.62 -11.96 18.90
CA ARG A 173 -17.57 -11.55 17.96
C ARG A 173 -17.93 -10.28 17.19
N LEU A 174 -19.19 -10.10 16.81
CA LEU A 174 -19.68 -8.86 16.21
C LEU A 174 -19.50 -7.69 17.18
N ASP A 175 -20.00 -7.82 18.42
CA ASP A 175 -19.84 -6.80 19.46
C ASP A 175 -18.36 -6.45 19.71
N LEU A 176 -17.54 -7.50 19.83
CA LEU A 176 -16.13 -7.37 20.16
C LEU A 176 -15.35 -6.68 19.04
N LEU A 177 -15.62 -7.05 17.78
CA LEU A 177 -14.91 -6.45 16.67
C LEU A 177 -15.37 -5.01 16.44
N ASP A 178 -16.67 -4.69 16.53
CA ASP A 178 -17.16 -3.30 16.46
C ASP A 178 -16.46 -2.39 17.49
N GLU A 179 -16.38 -2.85 18.74
CA GLU A 179 -15.66 -2.14 19.80
C GLU A 179 -14.17 -1.99 19.47
N ALA A 180 -13.51 -3.09 19.08
CA ALA A 180 -12.09 -3.08 18.77
C ALA A 180 -11.74 -2.17 17.59
N LEU A 181 -12.54 -2.17 16.51
CA LEU A 181 -12.36 -1.29 15.37
C LEU A 181 -12.46 0.18 15.80
N ASN A 182 -13.41 0.52 16.68
CA ASN A 182 -13.56 1.89 17.17
C ASN A 182 -12.41 2.32 18.10
N GLU A 183 -12.14 1.54 19.15
CA GLU A 183 -11.23 1.94 20.23
C GLU A 183 -9.75 1.71 19.90
N LEU A 184 -9.43 0.73 19.05
CA LEU A 184 -8.04 0.35 18.76
C LEU A 184 -7.57 0.84 17.39
N ILE A 185 -8.49 1.10 16.45
CA ILE A 185 -8.16 1.51 15.09
C ILE A 185 -8.58 2.96 14.83
N ILE A 186 -9.88 3.24 14.82
CA ILE A 186 -10.39 4.53 14.34
C ILE A 186 -9.98 5.67 15.25
N LYS A 187 -10.29 5.58 16.55
CA LYS A 187 -9.94 6.64 17.51
C LYS A 187 -8.42 6.88 17.57
N PRO A 188 -7.55 5.87 17.71
CA PRO A 188 -6.10 6.11 17.76
C PRO A 188 -5.53 6.66 16.45
N ALA A 189 -5.97 6.16 15.30
CA ALA A 189 -5.51 6.65 14.00
C ALA A 189 -5.89 8.13 13.81
N LYS A 190 -7.16 8.49 14.05
CA LYS A 190 -7.65 9.87 13.89
C LYS A 190 -7.07 10.81 14.95
N ALA A 191 -6.77 10.32 16.16
CA ALA A 191 -6.05 11.10 17.17
C ALA A 191 -4.63 11.45 16.70
N LYS A 192 -3.97 10.52 15.99
CA LYS A 192 -2.62 10.74 15.45
C LYS A 192 -2.60 11.61 14.20
N ASN A 193 -3.51 11.36 13.28
CA ASN A 193 -3.69 12.10 12.04
C ASN A 193 -5.20 12.27 11.77
N PRO A 194 -5.81 13.41 12.11
CA PRO A 194 -7.24 13.64 11.94
C PRO A 194 -7.74 13.50 10.49
N LYS A 195 -6.83 13.58 9.51
CA LYS A 195 -7.15 13.49 8.08
C LYS A 195 -6.88 12.10 7.48
N VAL A 196 -6.34 11.15 8.25
CA VAL A 196 -6.04 9.81 7.74
C VAL A 196 -7.31 9.14 7.23
N LYS A 197 -7.25 8.54 6.04
CA LYS A 197 -8.30 7.70 5.49
C LYS A 197 -8.07 6.25 5.89
N LEU A 198 -9.09 5.61 6.45
CA LEU A 198 -9.02 4.22 6.88
C LEU A 198 -9.85 3.36 5.92
N VAL A 199 -9.24 2.30 5.40
CA VAL A 199 -9.88 1.33 4.50
C VAL A 199 -9.91 -0.04 5.16
N ILE A 200 -11.09 -0.65 5.26
CA ILE A 200 -11.27 -2.01 5.76
C ILE A 200 -11.35 -2.99 4.58
N LYS A 201 -10.50 -4.02 4.58
CA LYS A 201 -10.60 -5.13 3.64
C LYS A 201 -11.53 -6.21 4.21
N TYR A 202 -12.56 -6.57 3.45
CA TYR A 202 -13.42 -7.71 3.78
C TYR A 202 -12.95 -8.97 3.04
N PRO A 203 -13.00 -10.14 3.69
CA PRO A 203 -12.62 -11.39 3.04
C PRO A 203 -13.70 -11.81 2.04
N ASN A 204 -13.27 -12.24 0.85
CA ASN A 204 -14.20 -12.69 -0.20
C ASN A 204 -14.53 -14.18 -0.20
N TRP A 205 -13.85 -14.99 0.63
CA TRP A 205 -13.91 -16.45 0.53
C TRP A 205 -14.78 -17.13 1.61
N TYR A 206 -15.36 -16.39 2.55
CA TYR A 206 -16.04 -16.98 3.71
C TYR A 206 -17.52 -16.64 3.72
N GLU A 207 -18.39 -17.64 3.52
CA GLU A 207 -19.84 -17.49 3.71
C GLU A 207 -20.24 -17.12 5.15
N HIS A 208 -19.29 -17.23 6.11
CA HIS A 208 -19.52 -17.05 7.54
C HIS A 208 -18.73 -15.89 8.18
N PHE A 209 -18.50 -14.78 7.46
CA PHE A 209 -17.70 -13.65 7.97
C PHE A 209 -18.27 -13.02 9.27
N GLN A 210 -19.60 -13.02 9.49
CA GLN A 210 -20.20 -12.55 10.75
C GLN A 210 -19.82 -13.47 11.93
N GLY A 211 -19.69 -14.77 11.65
CA GLY A 211 -19.20 -15.74 12.63
C GLY A 211 -17.77 -15.49 13.08
N LEU A 212 -17.02 -14.67 12.33
CA LEU A 212 -15.67 -14.22 12.66
C LEU A 212 -15.60 -12.75 13.07
N GLY A 213 -16.76 -12.10 13.29
CA GLY A 213 -16.86 -10.75 13.83
C GLY A 213 -17.01 -9.64 12.80
N PHE A 214 -16.90 -9.90 11.50
CA PHE A 214 -17.15 -8.88 10.48
C PHE A 214 -18.63 -8.49 10.45
N ASN A 215 -18.94 -7.30 10.97
CA ASN A 215 -20.28 -6.75 11.02
C ASN A 215 -20.51 -5.84 9.80
N LEU A 216 -21.28 -6.31 8.82
CA LEU A 216 -21.60 -5.53 7.61
C LEU A 216 -22.61 -4.40 7.85
N GLU A 217 -23.31 -4.40 8.99
CA GLU A 217 -24.24 -3.32 9.34
C GLU A 217 -23.49 -2.05 9.76
N THR A 218 -22.42 -2.23 10.55
CA THR A 218 -21.67 -1.17 11.22
C THR A 218 -20.32 -0.90 10.53
N GLY A 219 -19.52 -1.94 10.29
CA GLY A 219 -18.14 -1.84 9.83
C GLY A 219 -17.94 -0.97 8.59
N PRO A 220 -18.71 -1.14 7.49
CA PRO A 220 -18.55 -0.31 6.30
C PRO A 220 -18.82 1.18 6.54
N ARG A 221 -19.65 1.53 7.52
CA ARG A 221 -20.00 2.91 7.87
C ARG A 221 -18.94 3.58 8.77
N MET A 222 -18.12 2.77 9.43
CA MET A 222 -17.09 3.25 10.37
C MET A 222 -15.79 3.65 9.66
N PHE A 223 -15.57 3.19 8.42
CA PHE A 223 -14.35 3.40 7.64
C PHE A 223 -14.58 4.37 6.48
N ASP A 224 -13.51 5.03 6.03
CA ASP A 224 -13.53 5.96 4.89
C ASP A 224 -13.60 5.23 3.54
N GLY A 225 -13.28 3.93 3.52
CA GLY A 225 -13.39 3.08 2.34
C GLY A 225 -13.50 1.60 2.69
N ILE A 226 -13.99 0.84 1.72
CA ILE A 226 -14.01 -0.62 1.76
C ILE A 226 -13.11 -1.15 0.64
N TYR A 227 -12.43 -2.25 0.90
CA TYR A 227 -11.78 -3.05 -0.12
C TYR A 227 -12.36 -4.47 -0.11
N THR A 228 -12.67 -4.96 -1.30
CA THR A 228 -13.08 -6.34 -1.56
C THR A 228 -12.44 -6.73 -2.88
N GLY A 229 -11.92 -7.95 -2.97
CA GLY A 229 -11.27 -8.42 -4.18
C GLY A 229 -11.01 -9.91 -4.15
N THR A 230 -11.00 -10.53 -5.33
CA THR A 230 -10.55 -11.91 -5.50
C THR A 230 -9.02 -11.93 -5.50
N GLU A 231 -8.43 -12.79 -4.67
CA GLU A 231 -7.00 -13.05 -4.67
C GLU A 231 -6.70 -14.17 -5.66
N THR A 232 -5.86 -13.90 -6.65
CA THR A 232 -5.25 -14.99 -7.44
C THR A 232 -4.14 -15.59 -6.59
N ARG A 233 -4.38 -16.78 -6.03
CA ARG A 233 -3.34 -17.56 -5.36
C ARG A 233 -2.72 -18.48 -6.39
N ASP A 234 -1.46 -18.24 -6.72
CA ASP A 234 -0.72 -19.21 -7.51
C ASP A 234 -0.54 -20.48 -6.67
N ARG A 235 -0.78 -21.63 -7.29
CA ARG A 235 -0.82 -22.93 -6.62
C ARG A 235 0.54 -23.63 -6.67
N THR A 236 1.61 -22.87 -6.91
CA THR A 236 2.99 -23.36 -7.02
C THR A 236 3.49 -23.93 -5.70
#